data_AF-S3MUK7-F1
#
_entry.id   AF-S3MUK7-F1
#
_cell.length_a   1.000
_cell.length_b   1.000
_cell.length_c   1.000
_cell.angle_alpha   90.00
_cell.angle_beta   90.00
_cell.angle_gamma   90.00
#
_symmetry.space_group_name_H-M   'P 1'
#
loop_
_entity.id
_entity.type
_entity.pdbx_description
1 polymer ?
#
loop_
_entity_poly.entity_id
_entity_poly.type
_entity_poly.pdbx_seq_one_letter_code
_entity_poly.pdbx_strand_id
1 'polypeptide(L)'
;MLPKTLFIVVGLSGAMLLLSGCNPKSADQEHGQHSTSNPSSVEQQIAQNIRPFAATEQDAHDIALLKNYNDKFQTMSIEFEKDLVRLKQDGYLTADMEKDRRRDQALSAMNMLKALELETEQGRYIQGLYYQHWEKQYQRDQVNTASAELTTPSELNMAEAQLKQWQSTQS
;
A
#
# COMPACT_ATOMS: atom_id res chain seq x y z
N MET A 1 -1.23 -28.92 -54.67
CA MET A 1 -0.08 -28.58 -55.52
C MET A 1 0.66 -27.42 -54.85
N LEU A 2 1.90 -27.63 -54.39
CA LEU A 2 2.80 -26.58 -53.87
C LEU A 2 3.68 -26.02 -54.99
N PRO A 3 4.13 -24.76 -54.88
CA PRO A 3 5.55 -24.45 -55.08
C PRO A 3 6.09 -23.54 -53.94
N LYS A 4 7.13 -23.94 -53.20
CA LYS A 4 8.59 -23.83 -53.43
C LYS A 4 9.16 -22.40 -53.46
N THR A 5 9.62 -21.97 -52.28
CA THR A 5 10.82 -21.17 -51.91
C THR A 5 11.68 -20.50 -52.99
N LEU A 6 12.09 -19.25 -52.72
CA LEU A 6 13.43 -18.75 -53.03
C LEU A 6 13.92 -17.80 -51.92
N PHE A 7 15.02 -18.19 -51.27
CA PHE A 7 15.83 -17.35 -50.38
C PHE A 7 16.82 -16.55 -51.22
N ILE A 8 17.06 -15.28 -50.87
CA ILE A 8 18.24 -14.52 -51.31
C ILE A 8 18.91 -13.95 -50.06
N VAL A 9 20.12 -14.43 -49.79
CA VAL A 9 21.10 -13.89 -48.84
C VAL A 9 22.33 -13.54 -49.65
N VAL A 10 22.68 -12.26 -49.75
CA VAL A 10 24.02 -11.66 -49.99
C VAL A 10 23.84 -10.16 -49.65
N GLY A 11 24.68 -9.45 -48.89
CA GLY A 11 26.11 -9.64 -48.75
C GLY A 11 26.78 -8.87 -47.61
N LEU A 12 28.01 -9.32 -47.46
CA LEU A 12 29.13 -9.00 -46.59
C LEU A 12 29.75 -7.63 -46.94
N SER A 13 30.14 -6.83 -45.93
CA SER A 13 31.48 -6.20 -45.80
C SER A 13 31.45 -4.83 -45.10
N GLY A 14 32.41 -4.62 -44.21
CA GLY A 14 32.96 -3.28 -43.95
C GLY A 14 33.00 -2.85 -42.49
N ALA A 15 33.94 -3.40 -41.70
CA ALA A 15 34.36 -2.78 -40.45
C ALA A 15 35.30 -1.60 -40.78
N MET A 16 34.93 -0.39 -40.39
CA MET A 16 35.86 0.74 -40.28
C MET A 16 36.03 1.09 -38.80
N LEU A 17 37.24 0.86 -38.30
CA LEU A 17 37.73 1.44 -37.06
C LEU A 17 38.16 2.87 -37.38
N LEU A 18 37.52 3.87 -36.76
CA LEU A 18 38.06 5.21 -36.64
C LEU A 18 38.22 5.53 -35.14
N LEU A 19 39.48 5.49 -34.70
CA LEU A 19 39.93 6.17 -33.48
C LEU A 19 40.09 7.65 -33.81
N SER A 20 39.44 8.52 -33.04
CA SER A 20 39.76 9.94 -32.96
C SER A 20 39.49 10.40 -31.53
N GLY A 21 40.55 10.82 -30.85
CA GLY A 21 40.51 11.37 -29.50
C GLY A 21 40.27 12.88 -29.45
N CYS A 22 40.06 13.34 -28.22
CA CYS A 22 40.08 14.72 -27.71
C CYS A 22 38.80 15.58 -27.85
N ASN A 23 38.11 15.71 -26.70
CA ASN A 23 37.12 16.74 -26.31
C ASN A 23 37.72 18.16 -26.34
N PRO A 24 36.95 19.28 -26.50
CA PRO A 24 35.81 19.63 -25.61
C PRO A 24 34.62 20.46 -26.19
N LYS A 25 33.48 20.34 -25.48
CA LYS A 25 32.42 21.35 -25.21
C LYS A 25 31.60 21.92 -26.40
N SER A 26 30.37 21.41 -26.61
CA SER A 26 29.09 22.08 -26.24
C SER A 26 27.87 21.45 -26.92
N ALA A 27 26.83 21.31 -26.10
CA ALA A 27 25.39 21.38 -26.41
C ALA A 27 24.70 20.28 -27.23
N ASP A 28 23.65 19.78 -26.57
CA ASP A 28 22.44 19.13 -27.08
C ASP A 28 22.58 17.72 -27.67
N GLN A 29 22.24 16.70 -26.86
CA GLN A 29 20.90 16.11 -26.88
C GLN A 29 20.75 14.96 -25.86
N GLU A 30 19.54 14.90 -25.29
CA GLU A 30 18.84 13.72 -24.78
C GLU A 30 19.48 12.92 -23.64
N HIS A 31 19.06 13.21 -22.41
CA HIS A 31 18.82 12.15 -21.46
C HIS A 31 17.35 12.17 -21.06
N GLY A 32 16.72 11.00 -21.18
CA GLY A 32 15.31 10.79 -20.99
C GLY A 32 14.79 11.48 -19.74
N GLN A 33 13.71 12.23 -19.93
CA GLN A 33 12.84 12.64 -18.85
C GLN A 33 12.29 11.35 -18.23
N HIS A 34 12.99 10.82 -17.24
CA HIS A 34 12.39 9.98 -16.23
C HIS A 34 11.27 10.85 -15.66
N SER A 35 10.03 10.55 -16.04
CA SER A 35 8.86 11.14 -15.40
C SER A 35 8.89 10.66 -13.95
N THR A 36 9.64 11.37 -13.10
CA THR A 36 9.35 11.41 -11.67
C THR A 36 7.96 12.02 -11.58
N SER A 37 6.95 11.15 -11.53
CA SER A 37 5.63 11.52 -11.07
C SER A 37 5.82 12.23 -9.74
N ASN A 38 5.45 13.51 -9.68
CA ASN A 38 5.39 14.20 -8.40
C ASN A 38 4.40 13.42 -7.53
N PRO A 39 4.83 12.87 -6.37
CA PRO A 39 3.91 12.17 -5.49
C PRO A 39 2.77 13.12 -5.11
N SER A 40 1.56 12.58 -5.03
CA SER A 40 0.40 13.33 -4.57
C SER A 40 0.70 13.98 -3.21
N SER A 41 0.04 15.09 -2.87
CA SER A 41 0.27 15.78 -1.59
C SER A 41 0.14 14.84 -0.39
N VAL A 42 -0.75 13.84 -0.49
CA VAL A 42 -0.97 12.80 0.53
C VAL A 42 0.20 11.83 0.63
N GLU A 43 0.74 11.33 -0.48
CA GLU A 43 1.92 10.43 -0.47
C GLU A 43 3.15 11.15 0.09
N GLN A 44 3.35 12.42 -0.26
CA GLN A 44 4.41 13.26 0.31
C GLN A 44 4.23 13.43 1.81
N GLN A 45 3.02 13.71 2.28
CA GLN A 45 2.71 13.82 3.70
C GLN A 45 2.96 12.50 4.43
N ILE A 46 2.56 11.36 3.86
CA ILE A 46 2.83 10.03 4.45
C ILE A 46 4.34 9.81 4.60
N ALA A 47 5.10 10.05 3.53
CA ALA A 47 6.55 9.86 3.54
C ALA A 47 7.26 10.76 4.57
N GLN A 48 6.78 11.99 4.75
CA GLN A 48 7.31 12.94 5.75
C GLN A 48 6.98 12.57 7.19
N ASN A 49 5.93 11.76 7.42
CA ASN A 49 5.46 11.38 8.76
C ASN A 49 5.87 9.96 9.17
N ILE A 50 6.79 9.31 8.42
CA ILE A 50 7.41 8.06 8.86
C ILE A 50 8.32 8.34 10.05
N ARG A 51 8.03 7.70 11.19
CA ARG A 51 8.81 7.87 12.41
C ARG A 51 9.99 6.89 12.43
N PRO A 52 11.22 7.33 12.74
CA PRO A 52 12.35 6.42 12.91
C PRO A 52 12.25 5.70 14.27
N PHE A 53 12.69 4.44 14.28
CA PHE A 53 12.85 3.63 15.48
C PHE A 53 14.18 2.87 15.42
N ALA A 54 14.72 2.51 16.58
CA ALA A 54 15.89 1.65 16.65
C ALA A 54 15.50 0.22 16.25
N ALA A 55 16.36 -0.45 15.49
CA ALA A 55 16.20 -1.88 15.20
C ALA A 55 16.31 -2.70 16.49
N THR A 56 15.51 -3.76 16.58
CA THR A 56 15.50 -4.67 17.73
C THR A 56 15.54 -6.12 17.26
N GLU A 57 15.90 -7.06 18.15
CA GLU A 57 15.90 -8.50 17.85
C GLU A 57 14.48 -9.04 17.61
N GLN A 58 13.47 -8.30 18.08
CA GLN A 58 12.05 -8.65 18.05
C GLN A 58 11.34 -8.08 16.81
N ASP A 59 12.04 -7.35 15.95
CA ASP A 59 11.46 -6.72 14.75
C ASP A 59 10.75 -7.76 13.86
N ALA A 60 11.40 -8.89 13.59
CA ALA A 60 10.84 -9.94 12.74
C ALA A 60 9.56 -10.56 13.34
N HIS A 61 9.50 -10.68 14.68
CA HIS A 61 8.32 -11.19 15.39
C HIS A 61 7.12 -10.24 15.24
N ASP A 62 7.31 -8.96 15.60
CA ASP A 62 6.24 -7.96 15.56
C ASP A 62 5.75 -7.70 14.13
N ILE A 63 6.66 -7.67 13.15
CA ILE A 63 6.30 -7.57 11.73
C ILE A 63 5.42 -8.73 11.30
N ALA A 64 5.75 -9.97 11.72
CA ALA A 64 4.94 -11.15 11.39
C ALA A 64 3.54 -11.07 12.02
N LEU A 65 3.43 -10.63 13.28
CA LEU A 65 2.14 -10.42 13.96
C LEU A 65 1.28 -9.37 13.25
N LEU A 66 1.85 -8.21 12.91
CA LEU A 66 1.13 -7.14 12.22
C LEU A 66 0.72 -7.54 10.80
N LYS A 67 1.57 -8.27 10.07
CA LYS A 67 1.22 -8.83 8.76
C LYS A 67 0.08 -9.82 8.87
N ASN A 68 0.15 -10.74 9.85
CA ASN A 68 -0.91 -11.73 10.05
C ASN A 68 -2.25 -11.08 10.42
N TYR A 69 -2.21 -10.02 11.25
CA TYR A 69 -3.38 -9.20 11.53
C TYR A 69 -3.97 -8.60 10.25
N ASN A 70 -3.15 -7.98 9.40
CA ASN A 70 -3.62 -7.36 8.16
C ASN A 70 -4.24 -8.38 7.19
N ASP A 71 -3.59 -9.54 7.01
CA ASP A 71 -4.07 -10.63 6.15
C ASP A 71 -5.43 -11.16 6.63
N LYS A 72 -5.57 -11.41 7.94
CA LYS A 72 -6.84 -11.83 8.57
C LYS A 72 -7.93 -10.78 8.41
N PHE A 73 -7.60 -9.52 8.67
CA PHE A 73 -8.56 -8.43 8.59
C PHE A 73 -9.06 -8.19 7.15
N GLN A 74 -8.17 -8.24 6.16
CA GLN A 74 -8.55 -8.15 4.75
C GLN A 74 -9.49 -9.30 4.35
N THR A 75 -9.16 -10.53 4.74
CA THR A 75 -10.00 -11.71 4.46
C THR A 75 -11.40 -11.55 5.07
N MET A 76 -11.46 -11.17 6.35
CA MET A 76 -12.74 -10.94 7.04
C MET A 76 -13.54 -9.80 6.42
N SER A 77 -12.87 -8.73 5.97
CA SER A 77 -13.51 -7.56 5.36
C SER A 77 -14.11 -7.86 3.98
N ILE A 78 -13.46 -8.71 3.19
CA ILE A 78 -13.99 -9.15 1.89
C ILE A 78 -15.28 -9.95 2.08
N GLU A 79 -15.29 -10.92 2.99
CA GLU A 79 -16.50 -11.71 3.26
C GLU A 79 -17.60 -10.84 3.90
N PHE A 80 -17.24 -9.92 4.78
CA PHE A 80 -18.18 -8.96 5.36
C PHE A 80 -18.87 -8.10 4.31
N GLU A 81 -18.11 -7.52 3.36
CA GLU A 81 -18.68 -6.66 2.32
C GLU A 81 -19.58 -7.46 1.37
N LYS A 82 -19.19 -8.69 1.03
CA LYS A 82 -20.02 -9.61 0.26
C LYS A 82 -21.34 -9.92 0.96
N ASP A 83 -21.32 -10.14 2.28
CA ASP A 83 -22.52 -10.35 3.08
C ASP A 83 -23.42 -9.11 3.13
N LEU A 84 -22.83 -7.91 3.26
CA LEU A 84 -23.59 -6.66 3.19
C LEU A 84 -24.29 -6.47 1.84
N VAL A 85 -23.56 -6.70 0.74
CA VAL A 85 -24.10 -6.62 -0.62
C VAL A 85 -25.27 -7.59 -0.78
N ARG A 86 -25.11 -8.85 -0.34
CA ARG A 86 -26.17 -9.86 -0.40
C ARG A 86 -27.41 -9.42 0.39
N LEU A 87 -27.25 -9.00 1.65
CA LEU A 87 -28.39 -8.61 2.48
C LEU A 87 -29.12 -7.38 1.93
N LYS A 88 -28.38 -6.46 1.30
CA LYS A 88 -28.95 -5.32 0.59
C LYS A 88 -29.76 -5.75 -0.63
N GLN A 89 -29.25 -6.68 -1.43
CA GLN A 89 -29.95 -7.22 -2.59
C GLN A 89 -31.22 -7.99 -2.20
N ASP A 90 -31.15 -8.74 -1.11
CA ASP A 90 -32.28 -9.52 -0.59
C ASP A 90 -33.34 -8.65 0.13
N GLY A 91 -33.10 -7.34 0.29
CA GLY A 91 -34.01 -6.41 0.96
C GLY A 91 -34.04 -6.51 2.49
N TYR A 92 -33.08 -7.23 3.09
CA TYR A 92 -32.99 -7.44 4.53
C TYR A 92 -32.06 -6.45 5.26
N LEU A 93 -31.35 -5.57 4.53
CA LEU A 93 -30.43 -4.61 5.13
C LEU A 93 -31.08 -3.21 5.25
N THR A 94 -31.37 -2.80 6.49
CA THR A 94 -31.71 -1.40 6.79
C THR A 94 -30.44 -0.57 7.01
N ALA A 95 -30.56 0.76 6.93
CA ALA A 95 -29.43 1.65 7.17
C ALA A 95 -28.86 1.53 8.59
N ASP A 96 -29.70 1.29 9.60
CA ASP A 96 -29.23 1.13 10.98
C ASP A 96 -28.57 -0.23 11.19
N MET A 97 -29.08 -1.30 10.55
CA MET A 97 -28.40 -2.60 10.54
C MET A 97 -27.03 -2.54 9.87
N GLU A 98 -26.89 -1.77 8.79
CA GLU A 98 -25.59 -1.57 8.14
C GLU A 98 -24.59 -0.87 9.08
N LYS A 99 -25.01 0.17 9.79
CA LYS A 99 -24.17 0.84 10.80
C LYS A 99 -23.78 -0.09 11.94
N ASP A 100 -24.72 -0.84 12.49
CA ASP A 100 -24.45 -1.81 13.55
C ASP A 100 -23.39 -2.82 13.12
N ARG A 101 -23.54 -3.37 11.91
CA ARG A 101 -22.59 -4.30 11.32
C ARG A 101 -21.20 -3.70 11.11
N ARG A 102 -21.10 -2.45 10.64
CA ARG A 102 -19.81 -1.76 10.47
C ARG A 102 -19.15 -1.44 11.82
N ARG A 103 -19.93 -1.09 12.84
CA ARG A 103 -19.45 -0.95 14.22
C ARG A 103 -18.88 -2.26 14.77
N ASP A 104 -19.58 -3.37 14.56
CA ASP A 104 -19.12 -4.69 14.99
C ASP A 104 -17.81 -5.09 14.27
N GLN A 105 -17.69 -4.77 12.98
CA GLN A 105 -16.45 -4.98 12.23
C GLN A 105 -15.28 -4.16 12.83
N ALA A 106 -15.51 -2.88 13.14
CA ALA A 106 -14.49 -2.03 13.76
C ALA A 106 -14.09 -2.52 15.17
N LEU A 107 -15.05 -2.96 15.98
CA LEU A 107 -14.79 -3.58 17.28
C LEU A 107 -13.96 -4.86 17.13
N SER A 108 -14.29 -5.71 16.17
CA SER A 108 -13.52 -6.93 15.87
C SER A 108 -12.08 -6.62 15.51
N ALA A 109 -11.85 -5.62 14.64
CA ALA A 109 -10.52 -5.17 14.28
C ALA A 109 -9.71 -4.68 15.49
N MET A 110 -10.31 -3.84 16.35
CA MET A 110 -9.70 -3.33 17.58
C MET A 110 -9.36 -4.45 18.58
N ASN A 111 -10.23 -5.45 18.72
CA ASN A 111 -9.99 -6.59 19.61
C ASN A 111 -8.85 -7.47 19.09
N MET A 112 -8.81 -7.73 17.77
CA MET A 112 -7.69 -8.45 17.16
C MET A 112 -6.37 -7.71 17.33
N LEU A 113 -6.36 -6.37 17.20
CA LEU A 113 -5.17 -5.55 17.45
C LEU A 113 -4.69 -5.67 18.90
N LYS A 114 -5.61 -5.54 19.87
CA LYS A 114 -5.28 -5.63 21.31
C LYS A 114 -4.70 -6.98 21.71
N ALA A 115 -5.04 -8.04 20.97
CA ALA A 115 -4.52 -9.39 21.21
C ALA A 115 -3.11 -9.62 20.64
N LEU A 116 -2.54 -8.66 19.90
CA LEU A 116 -1.16 -8.75 19.42
C LEU A 116 -0.18 -8.50 20.56
N GLU A 117 0.70 -9.47 20.82
CA GLU A 117 1.76 -9.39 21.82
C GLU A 117 3.00 -8.69 21.23
N LEU A 118 2.89 -7.39 20.95
CA LEU A 118 3.98 -6.63 20.30
C LEU A 118 5.05 -6.19 21.31
N GLU A 119 6.30 -6.53 21.03
CA GLU A 119 7.42 -6.35 21.96
C GLU A 119 8.20 -5.05 21.68
N THR A 120 8.16 -4.55 20.45
CA THR A 120 8.93 -3.37 20.01
C THR A 120 8.16 -2.05 20.17
N GLU A 121 8.88 -0.93 20.28
CA GLU A 121 8.25 0.40 20.26
C GLU A 121 7.58 0.67 18.90
N GLN A 122 8.22 0.28 17.81
CA GLN A 122 7.70 0.47 16.45
C GLN A 122 6.41 -0.33 16.23
N GLY A 123 6.37 -1.59 16.68
CA GLY A 123 5.20 -2.45 16.61
C GLY A 123 4.01 -1.82 17.35
N ARG A 124 4.21 -1.40 18.60
CA ARG A 124 3.16 -0.71 19.39
C ARG A 124 2.71 0.61 18.78
N TYR A 125 3.62 1.36 18.16
CA TYR A 125 3.27 2.58 17.44
C TYR A 125 2.34 2.28 16.24
N ILE A 126 2.69 1.29 15.41
CA ILE A 126 1.85 0.86 14.28
C ILE A 126 0.49 0.34 14.76
N GLN A 127 0.47 -0.46 15.84
CA GLN A 127 -0.77 -0.92 16.48
C GLN A 127 -1.66 0.25 16.91
N GLY A 128 -1.06 1.30 17.49
CA GLY A 128 -1.76 2.52 17.88
C GLY A 128 -2.42 3.22 16.69
N LEU A 129 -1.70 3.35 15.56
CA LEU A 129 -2.25 3.93 14.34
C LEU A 129 -3.44 3.11 13.79
N TYR A 130 -3.29 1.79 13.68
CA TYR A 130 -4.41 0.92 13.28
C TYR A 130 -5.59 1.05 14.24
N TYR A 131 -5.34 1.08 15.55
CA TYR A 131 -6.39 1.20 16.56
C TYR A 131 -7.15 2.52 16.40
N GLN A 132 -6.43 3.64 16.25
CA GLN A 132 -7.03 4.96 16.04
C GLN A 132 -7.90 5.02 14.79
N HIS A 133 -7.49 4.35 13.71
CA HIS A 133 -8.32 4.23 12.52
C HIS A 133 -9.67 3.57 12.86
N TRP A 134 -9.66 2.39 13.47
CA TRP A 134 -10.89 1.65 13.78
C TRP A 134 -11.76 2.35 14.82
N GLU A 135 -11.16 2.99 15.81
CA GLU A 135 -11.88 3.80 16.80
C GLU A 135 -12.63 4.94 16.10
N LYS A 136 -12.02 5.62 15.11
CA LYS A 136 -12.70 6.64 14.31
C LYS A 136 -13.82 6.07 13.44
N GLN A 137 -13.63 4.87 12.85
CA GLN A 137 -14.68 4.18 12.09
C GLN A 137 -15.88 3.90 13.01
N TYR A 138 -15.62 3.30 14.18
CA TYR A 138 -16.64 2.99 15.18
C TYR A 138 -17.40 4.23 15.65
N GLN A 139 -16.70 5.34 15.92
CA GLN A 139 -17.30 6.60 16.33
C GLN A 139 -18.12 7.25 15.21
N ARG A 140 -17.63 7.23 13.97
CA ARG A 140 -18.38 7.77 12.82
C ARG A 140 -19.72 7.07 12.64
N ASP A 141 -19.78 5.77 12.87
CA ASP A 141 -21.02 5.02 12.70
C ASP A 141 -21.99 5.21 13.89
N GLN A 142 -21.56 5.85 14.99
CA GLN A 142 -22.43 6.23 16.12
C GLN A 142 -23.16 7.57 15.90
N VAL A 143 -22.52 8.53 15.24
CA VAL A 143 -23.10 9.85 14.93
C VAL A 143 -23.43 9.91 13.45
N ASN A 144 -24.67 10.23 13.07
CA ASN A 144 -25.12 10.37 11.67
C ASN A 144 -24.45 11.58 10.97
N THR A 145 -23.13 11.65 10.93
CA THR A 145 -22.35 12.70 10.30
C THR A 145 -21.91 12.25 8.90
N ALA A 146 -22.27 13.04 7.90
CA ALA A 146 -21.80 12.86 6.53
C ALA A 146 -20.27 13.03 6.46
N SER A 147 -19.62 12.16 5.68
CA SER A 147 -18.18 12.16 5.48
C SER A 147 -17.67 13.51 4.95
N ALA A 148 -16.82 14.18 5.72
CA ALA A 148 -15.96 15.22 5.19
C ALA A 148 -14.87 14.57 4.33
N GLU A 149 -14.57 15.16 3.19
CA GLU A 149 -13.49 14.75 2.29
C GLU A 149 -12.15 14.92 3.02
N LEU A 150 -11.48 13.81 3.35
CA LEU A 150 -10.22 13.82 4.09
C LEU A 150 -9.07 14.14 3.12
N THR A 151 -8.63 15.40 3.14
CA THR A 151 -7.40 15.85 2.45
C THR A 151 -6.11 15.47 3.18
N THR A 152 -6.21 14.70 4.26
CA THR A 152 -5.10 14.27 5.12
C THR A 152 -4.94 12.74 5.08
N PRO A 153 -3.71 12.21 5.19
CA PRO A 153 -3.50 10.77 5.30
C PRO A 153 -4.29 10.20 6.47
N SER A 154 -5.03 9.12 6.24
CA SER A 154 -5.69 8.41 7.32
C SER A 154 -4.65 7.72 8.22
N GLU A 155 -5.00 7.41 9.46
CA GLU A 155 -4.14 6.62 10.34
C GLU A 155 -3.82 5.24 9.76
N LEU A 156 -4.73 4.67 8.95
CA LEU A 156 -4.49 3.43 8.24
C LEU A 156 -3.36 3.58 7.22
N ASN A 157 -3.39 4.64 6.41
CA ASN A 157 -2.33 4.90 5.43
C ASN A 157 -0.98 5.09 6.12
N MET A 158 -0.97 5.77 7.27
CA MET A 158 0.23 5.96 8.08
C MET A 158 0.75 4.63 8.65
N ALA A 159 -0.15 3.78 9.17
CA ALA A 159 0.21 2.45 9.70
C ALA A 159 0.82 1.55 8.61
N GLU A 160 0.18 1.50 7.44
CA GLU A 160 0.64 0.69 6.31
C GLU A 160 1.99 1.17 5.77
N ALA A 161 2.19 2.48 5.66
CA ALA A 161 3.46 3.03 5.21
C ALA A 161 4.58 2.78 6.22
N GLN A 162 4.30 2.92 7.52
CA GLN A 162 5.26 2.62 8.58
C GLN A 162 5.64 1.13 8.60
N LEU A 163 4.66 0.22 8.44
CA LEU A 163 4.92 -1.22 8.37
C LEU A 163 5.72 -1.58 7.10
N LYS A 164 5.36 -1.03 5.95
CA LYS A 164 6.05 -1.27 4.68
C LYS A 164 7.51 -0.79 4.73
N GLN A 165 7.76 0.37 5.32
CA GLN A 165 9.12 0.87 5.51
C GLN A 165 9.89 -0.01 6.48
N TRP A 166 9.27 -0.48 7.57
CA TRP A 166 9.94 -1.38 8.50
C TRP A 166 10.34 -2.71 7.85
N GLN A 167 9.47 -3.26 7.00
CA GLN A 167 9.76 -4.50 6.27
C GLN A 167 10.95 -4.33 5.31
N SER A 168 11.10 -3.16 4.69
CA SER A 168 12.21 -2.90 3.77
C SER A 168 13.56 -2.82 4.49
N THR A 169 13.59 -2.54 5.80
CA THR A 169 14.84 -2.54 6.58
C THR A 169 15.26 -3.93 7.05
N GLN A 170 14.40 -4.94 6.91
CA GLN A 170 14.71 -6.34 7.27
C GLN A 170 15.22 -7.18 6.09
N SER A 171 15.36 -6.57 4.90
CA SER A 171 15.80 -7.23 3.66
C SER A 171 17.31 -7.16 3.46
#